data_AF-A0A6B8IZV9-F1
#
_entry.id   AF-A0A6B8IZV9-F1
#
_cell.length_a   1.000
_cell.length_b   1.000
_cell.length_c   1.000
_cell.angle_alpha   90.00
_cell.angle_beta   90.00
_cell.angle_gamma   90.00
#
_symmetry.space_group_name_H-M   'P 1'
#
loop_
_entity.id
_entity.type
_entity.pdbx_description
1 polymer ?
#
loop_
_entity_poly.entity_id
_entity_poly.type
_entity_poly.pdbx_seq_one_letter_code
_entity_poly.pdbx_strand_id
1 'polypeptide(L)'
;MNEWFARFPITGKAVAEALESFAGPEDIWEVSAIETLTSADDVLLGDLWRRVVAGDRVFATREICSALARADQVVTLYARLIGNDNVHLYIDDGIAASDDGIQEGR
;
A
#
# COMPACT_ATOMS: atom_id res chain seq x y z
N MET A 1 14.61 9.39 -9.15
CA MET A 1 13.66 9.25 -8.03
C MET A 1 12.30 9.26 -8.68
N ASN A 2 11.56 8.14 -8.62
CA ASN A 2 10.26 8.05 -9.27
C ASN A 2 9.32 9.07 -8.62
N GLU A 3 8.70 9.95 -9.43
CA GLU A 3 7.96 11.12 -8.95
C GLU A 3 6.71 10.75 -8.12
N TRP A 4 6.24 9.50 -8.20
CA TRP A 4 5.07 8.99 -7.47
C TRP A 4 5.17 9.12 -5.94
N PHE A 5 6.38 9.04 -5.37
CA PHE A 5 6.60 9.08 -3.90
C PHE A 5 7.33 10.34 -3.43
N ALA A 6 7.26 11.42 -4.20
CA ALA A 6 7.93 12.67 -3.86
C ALA A 6 7.25 13.47 -2.71
N ARG A 7 6.13 12.98 -2.18
CA ARG A 7 5.35 13.63 -1.10
C ARG A 7 4.92 12.60 -0.06
N PHE A 8 5.02 12.99 1.20
CA PHE A 8 4.55 12.23 2.35
C PHE A 8 3.19 12.77 2.83
N PRO A 9 2.28 11.91 3.33
CA PRO A 9 2.40 10.45 3.37
C PRO A 9 2.29 9.80 1.97
N ILE A 10 2.79 8.58 1.82
CA ILE A 10 2.61 7.79 0.60
C ILE A 10 1.14 7.36 0.52
N THR A 11 0.36 8.06 -0.31
CA THR A 11 -1.08 7.80 -0.45
C THR A 11 -1.37 6.51 -1.22
N GLY A 12 -2.48 5.85 -0.93
CA GLY A 12 -2.85 4.63 -1.66
C GLY A 12 -3.16 4.86 -3.13
N LYS A 13 -3.60 6.07 -3.51
CA LYS A 13 -3.73 6.48 -4.91
C LYS A 13 -2.37 6.46 -5.64
N ALA A 14 -1.33 7.04 -5.06
CA ALA A 14 0.00 7.06 -5.66
C ALA A 14 0.57 5.65 -5.83
N VAL A 15 0.29 4.76 -4.86
CA VAL A 15 0.66 3.35 -4.93
C VAL A 15 -0.08 2.61 -6.04
N ALA A 16 -1.40 2.82 -6.17
CA ALA A 16 -2.20 2.23 -7.24
C ALA A 16 -1.70 2.65 -8.62
N GLU A 17 -1.45 3.96 -8.83
CA GLU A 17 -0.89 4.47 -10.09
C GLU A 17 0.49 3.87 -10.41
N ALA A 18 1.34 3.67 -9.40
CA ALA A 18 2.62 3.01 -9.58
C ALA A 18 2.44 1.54 -10.01
N LEU A 19 1.58 0.77 -9.34
CA LEU A 19 1.31 -0.64 -9.69
C LEU A 19 0.76 -0.78 -11.11
N GLU A 20 -0.20 0.05 -11.50
CA GLU A 20 -0.79 0.07 -12.85
C GLU A 20 0.23 0.47 -13.94
N SER A 21 1.30 1.20 -13.59
CA SER A 21 2.37 1.53 -14.54
C SER A 21 3.31 0.35 -14.83
N PHE A 22 3.39 -0.64 -13.94
CA PHE A 22 4.26 -1.81 -14.08
C PHE A 22 3.53 -3.07 -14.51
N ALA A 23 2.20 -3.14 -14.31
CA ALA A 23 1.41 -4.35 -14.51
C ALA A 23 0.00 -4.05 -15.02
N GLY A 24 -0.54 -4.93 -15.85
CA GLY A 24 -1.94 -4.92 -16.26
C GLY A 24 -2.90 -5.31 -15.13
N PRO A 25 -4.21 -5.07 -15.29
CA PRO A 25 -5.19 -5.26 -14.23
C PRO A 25 -5.35 -6.70 -13.74
N GLU A 26 -5.10 -7.68 -14.61
CA GLU A 26 -5.19 -9.12 -14.32
C GLU A 26 -3.83 -9.75 -13.97
N ASP A 27 -2.75 -8.98 -14.05
CA ASP A 27 -1.45 -9.47 -13.61
C ASP A 27 -1.46 -9.67 -12.09
N ILE A 28 -0.69 -10.66 -11.65
CA ILE A 28 -0.82 -11.21 -10.31
C ILE A 28 0.39 -10.82 -9.47
N TRP A 29 0.11 -10.32 -8.27
CA TRP A 29 1.12 -9.95 -7.29
C TRP A 29 1.11 -10.91 -6.10
N GLU A 30 2.30 -11.23 -5.62
CA GLU A 30 2.51 -11.78 -4.29
C GLU A 30 2.65 -10.64 -3.29
N VAL A 31 1.69 -10.49 -2.37
CA VAL A 31 1.69 -9.51 -1.30
C VAL A 31 2.03 -10.20 0.02
N SER A 32 3.12 -9.80 0.64
CA SER A 32 3.63 -10.41 1.88
C SER A 32 3.33 -9.60 3.14
N ALA A 33 3.09 -8.30 3.00
CA ALA A 33 2.67 -7.41 4.08
C ALA A 33 1.89 -6.24 3.50
N ILE A 34 0.88 -5.80 4.22
CA ILE A 34 0.13 -4.56 3.95
C ILE A 34 -0.31 -3.93 5.26
N GLU A 35 -0.13 -2.61 5.37
CA GLU A 35 -0.66 -1.79 6.45
C GLU A 35 -1.03 -0.43 5.89
N THR A 36 -2.23 0.05 6.21
CA THR A 36 -2.78 1.31 5.70
C THR A 36 -3.48 2.08 6.81
N LEU A 37 -3.52 3.41 6.64
CA LEU A 37 -4.39 4.29 7.42
C LEU A 37 -5.49 4.83 6.51
N THR A 38 -6.68 4.95 7.08
CA THR A 38 -7.87 5.53 6.44
C THR A 38 -8.69 6.27 7.48
N SER A 39 -9.20 7.43 7.11
CA SER A 39 -10.09 8.28 7.91
C SER A 39 -11.54 7.77 7.94
N ALA A 40 -11.89 6.83 7.06
CA ALA A 40 -13.20 6.22 6.99
C ALA A 40 -13.12 4.69 7.01
N ASP A 41 -14.12 4.05 7.61
CA ASP A 41 -14.29 2.60 7.55
C ASP A 41 -14.42 2.16 6.10
N ASP A 42 -13.46 1.36 5.63
CA ASP A 42 -13.47 0.84 4.27
C ASP A 42 -13.37 -0.69 4.24
N VAL A 43 -14.42 -1.30 3.67
CA VAL A 43 -14.55 -2.76 3.59
C VAL A 43 -13.48 -3.38 2.70
N LEU A 44 -13.10 -2.74 1.59
CA LEU A 44 -12.14 -3.31 0.64
C LEU A 44 -10.72 -3.30 1.21
N LEU A 45 -10.32 -2.21 1.87
CA LEU A 45 -9.05 -2.15 2.60
C LEU A 45 -9.02 -3.19 3.72
N GLY A 46 -10.08 -3.26 4.53
CA GLY A 46 -10.18 -4.23 5.62
C GLY A 46 -10.21 -5.68 5.14
N ASP A 47 -10.83 -5.96 3.98
CA ASP A 47 -10.84 -7.30 3.35
C ASP A 47 -9.44 -7.66 2.84
N LEU A 48 -8.76 -6.76 2.13
CA LEU A 48 -7.41 -6.98 1.63
C LEU A 48 -6.44 -7.27 2.78
N TRP A 49 -6.45 -6.42 3.81
CA TRP A 49 -5.61 -6.61 5.00
C TRP A 49 -5.90 -7.95 5.69
N ARG A 50 -7.17 -8.29 5.92
CA ARG A 50 -7.56 -9.57 6.55
C ARG A 50 -7.09 -10.77 5.73
N ARG A 51 -7.21 -10.73 4.40
CA ARG A 51 -6.76 -11.80 3.51
C ARG A 51 -5.25 -12.00 3.62
N VAL A 52 -4.46 -10.92 3.57
CA VAL A 52 -3.00 -10.97 3.73
C VAL A 52 -2.60 -11.56 5.08
N VAL A 53 -3.21 -11.09 6.17
CA VAL A 53 -2.95 -11.60 7.53
C VAL A 53 -3.37 -13.08 7.69
N ALA A 54 -4.45 -13.50 7.03
CA ALA A 54 -4.89 -14.89 7.00
C ALA A 54 -3.98 -15.81 6.15
N GLY A 55 -3.01 -15.24 5.43
CA GLY A 55 -2.03 -15.97 4.64
C GLY A 55 -2.38 -16.09 3.15
N ASP A 56 -3.47 -15.47 2.68
CA ASP A 56 -3.69 -15.27 1.25
C ASP A 56 -2.71 -14.21 0.75
N ARG A 57 -1.88 -14.57 -0.23
CA ARG A 57 -0.78 -13.72 -0.71
C ARG A 57 -0.96 -13.30 -2.15
N VAL A 58 -1.97 -13.80 -2.86
CA VAL A 58 -2.01 -13.71 -4.32
C VAL A 58 -3.20 -12.87 -4.74
N PHE A 59 -2.93 -11.72 -5.33
CA PHE A 59 -3.95 -10.74 -5.69
C PHE A 59 -3.71 -10.19 -7.09
N ALA A 60 -4.78 -9.96 -7.85
CA ALA A 60 -4.68 -9.24 -9.10
C ALA A 60 -4.38 -7.76 -8.86
N THR A 61 -3.66 -7.11 -9.79
CA THR A 61 -3.37 -5.66 -9.75
C THR A 61 -4.64 -4.85 -9.48
N ARG A 62 -5.76 -5.18 -10.15
CA ARG A 62 -7.04 -4.50 -9.96
C ARG A 62 -7.58 -4.61 -8.54
N GLU A 63 -7.38 -5.74 -7.86
CA GLU A 63 -7.87 -5.95 -6.48
C GLU A 63 -7.09 -5.06 -5.52
N ILE A 64 -5.77 -5.05 -5.67
CA ILE A 64 -4.87 -4.21 -4.85
C ILE A 64 -5.20 -2.73 -5.08
N CYS A 65 -5.28 -2.29 -6.33
CA CYS A 65 -5.52 -0.89 -6.67
C CYS A 65 -6.90 -0.41 -6.21
N SER A 66 -7.93 -1.25 -6.35
CA SER A 66 -9.30 -0.90 -5.91
C SER A 66 -9.39 -0.72 -4.40
N ALA A 67 -8.67 -1.54 -3.63
CA ALA A 67 -8.60 -1.38 -2.18
C ALA A 67 -7.77 -0.12 -1.82
N LEU A 68 -6.56 0.01 -2.37
CA LEU A 68 -5.64 1.09 -2.03
C LEU A 68 -6.13 2.49 -2.45
N ALA A 69 -7.00 2.61 -3.46
CA ALA A 69 -7.52 3.91 -3.91
C ALA A 69 -8.18 4.75 -2.80
N ARG A 70 -8.54 4.12 -1.67
CA ARG A 70 -9.19 4.77 -0.52
C ARG A 70 -8.30 4.90 0.71
N ALA A 71 -7.05 4.43 0.65
CA ALA A 71 -6.11 4.61 1.76
C ALA A 71 -5.54 6.04 1.74
N ASP A 72 -5.68 6.72 2.87
CA ASP A 72 -5.04 8.03 3.10
C ASP A 72 -3.51 7.88 3.13
N GLN A 73 -3.04 6.76 3.71
CA GLN A 73 -1.62 6.41 3.76
C GLN A 73 -1.44 4.89 3.61
N VAL A 74 -0.43 4.50 2.85
CA VAL A 74 0.12 3.14 2.84
C VAL A 74 1.38 3.16 3.70
N VAL A 75 1.27 2.59 4.90
CA VAL A 75 2.36 2.52 5.87
C VAL A 75 3.34 1.43 5.47
N THR A 76 2.82 0.25 5.17
CA THR A 76 3.62 -0.89 4.73
C THR A 76 2.99 -1.51 3.49
N LEU A 77 3.79 -1.80 2.46
CA LEU A 77 3.38 -2.67 1.37
C LEU A 77 4.61 -3.37 0.78
N TYR A 78 4.61 -4.70 0.84
CA TYR A 78 5.62 -5.54 0.19
C TYR A 78 4.94 -6.41 -0.85
N ALA A 79 5.14 -6.05 -2.11
CA ALA A 79 4.51 -6.72 -3.24
C ALA A 79 5.55 -7.07 -4.33
N ARG A 80 5.42 -8.26 -4.92
CA ARG A 80 6.23 -8.72 -6.06
C ARG A 80 5.34 -9.21 -7.18
N LEU A 81 5.65 -8.82 -8.42
CA LEU A 81 4.91 -9.29 -9.58
C LEU A 81 5.27 -10.76 -9.88
N ILE A 82 4.26 -11.64 -9.92
CA ILE A 82 4.46 -13.05 -10.26
C ILE A 82 4.75 -13.15 -11.77
N GLY A 83 5.83 -13.85 -12.12
CA GLY A 83 6.28 -14.00 -13.51
C GLY A 83 7.30 -12.93 -13.95
N ASN A 84 7.60 -11.94 -13.12
CA ASN A 84 8.66 -10.97 -13.37
C ASN A 84 9.40 -10.60 -12.07
N ASP A 85 10.46 -11.36 -11.77
CA ASP A 85 11.27 -11.20 -10.55
C ASP A 85 12.09 -9.91 -10.48
N ASN A 86 11.98 -9.02 -11.47
CA ASN A 86 12.61 -7.69 -11.42
C ASN A 86 11.64 -6.59 -10.98
N VAL A 87 10.35 -6.91 -10.80
CA VAL A 87 9.32 -5.94 -10.44
C VAL A 87 8.87 -6.20 -9.00
N HIS A 88 9.30 -5.31 -8.11
CA HIS A 88 8.96 -5.32 -6.68
C HIS A 88 8.59 -3.92 -6.25
N LEU A 89 7.63 -3.84 -5.32
CA LEU A 89 7.29 -2.63 -4.62
C LEU A 89 7.50 -2.85 -3.13
N TYR A 90 8.37 -2.01 -2.55
CA TYR A 90 8.68 -2.01 -1.13
C TYR A 90 8.37 -0.62 -0.56
N ILE A 91 7.36 -0.56 0.29
CA ILE A 91 6.95 0.65 1.00
C ILE A 91 7.04 0.37 2.49
N ASP A 92 7.75 1.26 3.18
CA ASP A 92 7.83 1.36 4.63
C ASP A 92 7.85 2.86 4.96
N ASP A 93 6.65 3.43 5.10
CA ASP A 93 6.37 4.83 5.39
C ASP A 93 5.95 4.97 6.86
N GLY A 94 6.71 4.31 7.75
CA GLY A 94 6.49 4.20 9.19
C GLY A 94 6.54 5.50 10.01
N ILE A 95 6.14 6.63 9.44
CA ILE A 95 5.89 7.88 10.17
C ILE A 95 4.40 8.21 10.03
N ALA A 96 3.63 7.88 11.07
CA ALA A 96 2.28 8.40 11.21
C ALA A 96 2.37 9.93 11.29
N ALA A 97 1.63 10.63 10.44
CA ALA A 97 1.48 12.08 10.53
C ALA A 97 0.69 12.42 11.81
N SER A 98 1.40 12.44 12.95
CA SER A 98 0.96 13.02 14.21
C SER A 98 2.14 13.75 14.80
N ASP A 99 2.45 14.91 14.21
CA ASP A 99 3.25 15.95 14.85
C ASP A 99 2.32 16.73 15.79
N ASP A 100 1.87 16.07 16.87
CA ASP A 100 1.18 16.72 17.99
C ASP A 100 2.07 16.63 19.23
N GLY A 101 2.97 17.61 19.31
CA GLY A 101 3.67 18.11 20.50
C GLY A 101 3.75 17.22 21.74
N ILE A 102 4.83 16.45 21.88
CA ILE A 102 5.38 16.16 23.21
C ILE A 102 6.40 17.26 23.52
N GLN A 103 5.93 18.34 24.15
CA GLN A 103 6.80 19.15 25.00
C GLN A 103 7.14 18.30 26.23
N GLU A 104 8.33 17.69 26.25
CA GLU A 104 8.91 17.22 27.50
C GLU A 104 9.18 18.45 28.39
N GLY A 105 8.29 18.66 29.36
CA GLY A 105 8.45 19.63 30.42
C GLY A 105 9.72 19.31 31.23
N ARG A 106 10.53 20.36 31.43
CA ARG A 106 11.68 20.39 32.33
C ARG A 106 11.30 20.21 33.79
#